data_AF-A0A2J0KQ75-F1
#
_entry.id   AF-A0A2J0KQ75-F1
#
_cell.length_a   1.000
_cell.length_b   1.000
_cell.length_c   1.000
_cell.angle_alpha   90.00
_cell.angle_beta   90.00
_cell.angle_gamma   90.00
#
_symmetry.space_group_name_H-M   'P 1'
#
loop_
_entity.id
_entity.type
_entity.pdbx_description
1 polymer ?
#
loop_
_entity_poly.entity_id
_entity_poly.type
_entity_poly.pdbx_seq_one_letter_code
_entity_poly.pdbx_strand_id
1 'polypeptide(L)'
;SAPPAGYKKIEKKLVVDKKMALVVKELFEKFVETRCFGEVLDFARKNGVSVQKNGKLITSNGLYYLMRNPVYIGKILWRGKLLPGSHEAIISEDLFLEAQNCIKKKAIKKRLYRKTTRLKKSNSKNNPRKKYNGSNYKY
;
A
#
# COMPACT_ATOMS: atom_id res chain seq x y z
N SER A 1 -5.55 15.72 14.78
CA SER A 1 -5.00 14.54 14.07
C SER A 1 -3.94 13.91 14.93
N ALA A 2 -3.90 12.58 15.02
CA ALA A 2 -2.80 11.89 15.69
C ALA A 2 -1.53 11.96 14.82
N PRO A 3 -0.34 11.86 15.46
CA PRO A 3 0.92 11.85 14.74
C PRO A 3 1.05 10.57 13.87
N PRO A 4 1.84 10.63 12.79
CA PRO A 4 2.25 9.43 12.06
C PRO A 4 2.96 8.43 12.97
N ALA A 5 2.81 7.13 12.70
CA ALA A 5 3.51 6.08 13.46
C ALA A 5 5.02 6.35 13.44
N GLY A 6 5.71 6.14 14.56
CA GLY A 6 7.13 6.48 14.72
C GLY A 6 7.39 7.89 15.25
N TYR A 7 6.36 8.73 15.40
CA TYR A 7 6.47 10.07 15.96
C TYR A 7 5.50 10.29 17.12
N LYS A 8 5.91 11.17 18.05
CA LYS A 8 5.07 11.79 19.08
C LYS A 8 4.88 13.26 18.75
N LYS A 9 3.74 13.81 19.17
CA LYS A 9 3.49 15.25 19.06
C LYS A 9 3.84 15.91 20.39
N ILE A 10 4.90 16.71 20.41
CA ILE A 10 5.35 17.47 21.58
C ILE A 10 5.41 18.93 21.15
N GLU A 11 4.72 19.83 21.87
CA GLU A 11 4.71 21.28 21.58
C GLU A 11 4.41 21.61 20.10
N LYS A 12 3.43 20.91 19.50
CA LYS A 12 3.04 21.03 18.09
C LYS A 12 4.09 20.57 17.06
N LYS A 13 5.25 20.06 17.50
CA LYS A 13 6.29 19.46 16.65
C LYS A 13 6.20 17.93 16.64
N LEU A 14 6.70 17.32 15.58
CA LEU A 14 6.88 15.86 15.51
C LEU A 14 8.27 15.53 16.05
N VAL A 15 8.30 14.69 17.08
CA VAL A 15 9.53 14.19 17.71
C VAL A 15 9.56 12.68 17.53
N VAL A 16 10.73 12.14 17.21
CA VAL A 16 10.90 10.71 16.93
C VAL A 16 10.60 9.89 18.20
N ASP A 17 9.72 8.90 18.08
CA ASP A 17 9.51 7.89 19.10
C ASP A 17 10.41 6.69 18.80
N LYS A 18 11.62 6.68 19.40
CA LYS A 18 12.70 5.74 19.06
C LYS A 18 12.25 4.29 18.88
N LYS A 19 11.44 3.76 19.81
CA LYS A 19 10.93 2.38 19.74
C LYS A 19 10.08 2.14 18.50
N MET A 20 9.10 3.01 18.25
CA MET A 20 8.19 2.86 17.12
C MET A 20 8.85 3.25 15.79
N ALA A 21 9.85 4.15 15.82
CA ALA A 21 10.63 4.54 14.66
C ALA A 21 11.46 3.38 14.11
N LEU A 22 12.04 2.54 14.98
CA LEU A 22 12.71 1.31 14.58
C LEU A 22 11.77 0.35 13.84
N VAL A 23 10.56 0.12 14.39
CA VAL A 23 9.53 -0.71 13.74
C VAL A 23 9.15 -0.16 12.37
N VAL A 24 9.03 1.17 12.24
CA VAL A 24 8.75 1.82 10.95
C VAL A 24 9.91 1.58 9.97
N LYS A 25 11.16 1.72 10.40
CA LYS A 25 12.31 1.46 9.54
C LYS A 25 12.33 0.00 9.04
N GLU A 26 12.15 -0.96 9.95
CA GLU A 26 12.07 -2.40 9.64
C GLU A 26 10.90 -2.72 8.68
N LEU A 27 9.77 -2.01 8.80
CA LEU A 27 8.66 -2.14 7.86
C LEU A 27 9.06 -1.80 6.43
N PHE A 28 9.83 -0.72 6.23
CA PHE A 28 10.30 -0.31 4.91
C PHE A 28 11.33 -1.30 4.35
N GLU A 29 12.30 -1.71 5.17
CA GLU A 29 13.32 -2.71 4.80
C GLU A 29 12.65 -4.04 4.38
N LYS A 30 11.75 -4.56 5.21
CA LYS A 30 11.00 -5.79 4.93
C LYS A 30 10.13 -5.68 3.69
N PHE A 31 9.55 -4.51 3.43
CA PHE A 31 8.77 -4.30 2.21
C PHE A 31 9.65 -4.30 0.96
N VAL A 32 10.84 -3.70 1.01
CA VAL A 32 11.79 -3.71 -0.10
C VAL A 32 12.27 -5.13 -0.40
N GLU A 33 12.57 -5.90 0.65
CA GLU A 33 12.99 -7.29 0.57
C GLU A 33 11.90 -8.22 0.00
N THR A 34 10.75 -8.29 0.68
CA THR A 34 9.69 -9.26 0.35
C THR A 34 8.82 -8.82 -0.82
N ARG A 35 8.69 -7.50 -1.03
CA ARG A 35 7.72 -6.88 -1.96
C ARG A 35 6.28 -7.32 -1.70
N CYS A 36 5.98 -7.83 -0.51
CA CYS A 36 4.69 -8.43 -0.14
C CYS A 36 3.96 -7.57 0.90
N PHE A 37 2.89 -6.87 0.49
CA PHE A 37 2.11 -6.05 1.41
C PHE A 37 1.43 -6.86 2.52
N GLY A 38 1.07 -8.13 2.27
CA GLY A 38 0.45 -8.99 3.28
C GLY A 38 1.39 -9.28 4.44
N GLU A 39 2.61 -9.74 4.12
CA GLU A 39 3.63 -10.04 5.13
C GLU A 39 4.04 -8.81 5.94
N VAL A 40 4.14 -7.66 5.27
CA VAL A 40 4.46 -6.38 5.92
C VAL A 40 3.31 -5.91 6.81
N LEU A 41 2.06 -6.14 6.39
CA LEU A 41 0.88 -5.84 7.20
C LEU A 41 0.82 -6.70 8.47
N ASP A 42 1.10 -8.00 8.33
CA ASP A 42 1.13 -8.92 9.47
C ASP A 42 2.26 -8.55 10.44
N PHE A 43 3.44 -8.18 9.91
CA PHE A 43 4.54 -7.66 10.72
C PHE A 43 4.15 -6.36 11.44
N ALA A 44 3.49 -5.42 10.76
CA ALA A 44 3.03 -4.18 11.37
C ALA A 44 2.07 -4.43 12.54
N ARG A 45 1.11 -5.36 12.35
CA ARG A 45 0.13 -5.73 13.37
C ARG A 45 0.77 -6.41 14.57
N LYS A 46 1.69 -7.36 14.33
CA LYS A 46 2.45 -8.05 15.40
C LYS A 46 3.25 -7.08 16.26
N ASN A 47 3.76 -6.00 15.66
CA ASN A 47 4.50 -4.95 16.37
C ASN A 47 3.63 -3.80 16.89
N GLY A 48 2.30 -3.95 16.91
CA GLY A 48 1.40 -2.98 17.52
C GLY A 48 1.24 -1.66 16.74
N VAL A 49 1.56 -1.65 15.45
CA VAL A 49 1.34 -0.46 14.61
C VAL A 49 -0.16 -0.23 14.45
N SER A 50 -0.63 0.94 14.88
CA SER A 50 -2.05 1.28 14.96
C SER A 50 -2.45 2.39 13.99
N VAL A 51 -3.74 2.44 13.70
CA VAL A 51 -4.37 3.52 12.94
C VAL A 51 -4.55 4.72 13.86
N GLN A 52 -4.17 5.88 13.32
CA GLN A 52 -4.10 7.19 13.97
C GLN A 52 -5.27 7.57 14.92
N LYS A 53 -6.51 7.09 14.75
CA LYS A 53 -7.66 7.67 15.47
C LYS A 53 -8.15 6.91 16.72
N ASN A 54 -7.92 5.60 16.85
CA ASN A 54 -8.69 4.80 17.84
C ASN A 54 -7.93 3.61 18.47
N GLY A 55 -6.60 3.52 18.32
CA GLY A 55 -5.84 2.34 18.79
C GLY A 55 -6.13 1.04 18.02
N LYS A 56 -6.98 1.08 16.99
CA LYS A 56 -7.23 -0.05 16.09
C LYS A 56 -5.94 -0.43 15.35
N LEU A 57 -5.72 -1.73 15.15
CA LEU A 57 -4.60 -2.22 14.36
C LEU A 57 -4.62 -1.68 12.93
N ILE A 58 -3.43 -1.48 12.37
CA ILE A 58 -3.26 -0.97 11.00
C ILE A 58 -4.01 -1.83 9.96
N THR A 59 -4.61 -1.15 8.99
CA THR A 59 -5.29 -1.75 7.84
C THR A 59 -4.40 -1.73 6.62
N SER A 60 -4.72 -2.52 5.58
CA SER A 60 -3.96 -2.53 4.32
C SER A 60 -3.88 -1.14 3.68
N ASN A 61 -4.96 -0.36 3.75
CA ASN A 61 -4.98 1.01 3.25
C ASN A 61 -4.09 1.93 4.11
N GLY A 62 -4.13 1.76 5.43
CA GLY A 62 -3.23 2.47 6.35
C GLY A 62 -1.76 2.20 6.06
N LEU A 63 -1.40 0.95 5.79
CA LEU A 63 -0.05 0.58 5.39
C LEU A 63 0.34 1.21 4.05
N TYR A 64 -0.57 1.26 3.08
CA TYR A 64 -0.33 1.92 1.80
C TYR A 64 -0.07 3.43 1.97
N TYR A 65 -0.82 4.10 2.85
CA TYR A 65 -0.57 5.50 3.19
C TYR A 65 0.78 5.68 3.91
N LEU A 66 1.09 4.83 4.89
CA LEU A 66 2.35 4.87 5.63
C LEU A 66 3.55 4.78 4.67
N MET A 67 3.54 3.78 3.79
CA MET A 67 4.62 3.52 2.84
C MET A 67 4.84 4.65 1.83
N ARG A 68 3.87 5.53 1.61
CA ARG A 68 3.96 6.65 0.66
C ARG A 68 4.16 8.01 1.32
N ASN A 69 4.15 8.05 2.66
CA ASN A 69 4.15 9.31 3.39
C ASN A 69 5.58 9.90 3.45
N PRO A 70 5.84 11.06 2.84
CA PRO A 70 7.18 11.66 2.84
C PRO A 70 7.64 12.17 4.22
N VAL A 71 6.76 12.18 5.23
CA VAL A 71 7.16 12.48 6.61
C VAL A 71 8.33 11.61 7.06
N TYR A 72 8.39 10.36 6.60
CA TYR A 72 9.43 9.42 7.04
C TYR A 72 10.84 9.77 6.57
N ILE A 73 10.94 10.60 5.53
CA ILE A 73 12.21 11.14 5.01
C ILE A 73 12.40 12.63 5.39
N GLY A 74 11.76 13.09 6.46
CA GLY A 74 11.92 14.48 6.93
C GLY A 74 11.28 15.53 6.01
N LYS A 75 10.34 15.14 5.13
CA LYS A 75 9.70 16.05 4.17
C LYS A 75 8.19 16.14 4.39
N ILE A 76 7.58 17.23 3.93
CA ILE A 76 6.14 17.45 3.96
C ILE A 76 5.62 17.81 2.56
N LEU A 77 4.38 17.42 2.26
CA LEU A 77 3.70 17.83 1.04
C LEU A 77 2.89 19.10 1.32
N TRP A 78 3.28 20.21 0.72
CA TRP A 78 2.59 21.49 0.83
C TRP A 78 2.26 22.05 -0.56
N ARG A 79 0.96 22.25 -0.84
CA ARG A 79 0.47 22.73 -2.14
C ARG A 79 1.06 21.96 -3.34
N GLY A 80 1.14 20.64 -3.21
CA GLY A 80 1.68 19.73 -4.23
C GLY A 80 3.21 19.71 -4.35
N LYS A 81 3.93 20.54 -3.58
CA LYS A 81 5.39 20.57 -3.54
C LYS A 81 5.91 19.81 -2.33
N LEU A 82 7.00 19.08 -2.52
CA LEU A 82 7.71 18.40 -1.44
C LEU A 82 8.73 19.36 -0.85
N LEU A 83 8.56 19.71 0.43
CA LEU A 83 9.41 20.66 1.16
C LEU A 83 10.09 19.97 2.35
N PRO A 84 11.27 20.43 2.77
CA PRO A 84 11.87 19.97 4.03
C PRO A 84 10.93 20.29 5.21
N GLY A 85 10.69 19.29 6.05
CA GLY A 85 9.98 19.44 7.32
C GLY A 85 10.93 19.81 8.45
N SER A 86 10.38 20.26 9.58
CA SER A 86 11.16 20.60 10.78
C SER A 86 11.39 19.40 11.70
N HIS A 87 11.09 18.18 11.25
CA HIS A 87 11.19 16.95 12.02
C HIS A 87 12.28 16.05 11.46
N GLU A 88 12.91 15.28 12.34
CA GLU A 88 13.95 14.32 11.98
C GLU A 88 13.37 13.18 11.12
N ALA A 89 14.13 12.73 10.13
CA ALA A 89 13.76 11.58 9.30
C ALA A 89 13.94 10.26 10.07
N ILE A 90 13.03 9.31 9.85
CA ILE A 90 13.14 7.94 10.41
C ILE A 90 13.87 7.00 9.46
N ILE A 91 13.75 7.22 8.14
CA ILE A 91 14.39 6.40 7.11
C ILE A 91 15.17 7.28 6.13
N SER A 92 16.13 6.67 5.42
CA SER A 92 16.86 7.35 4.35
C SER A 92 15.96 7.61 3.13
N GLU A 93 16.33 8.62 2.35
CA GLU A 93 15.65 8.92 1.08
C GLU A 93 15.75 7.75 0.10
N ASP A 94 16.89 7.05 0.07
CA ASP A 94 17.13 5.90 -0.80
C ASP A 94 16.18 4.73 -0.51
N LEU A 95 16.04 4.37 0.78
CA LEU A 95 15.13 3.30 1.19
C LEU A 95 13.67 3.64 0.84
N PHE A 96 13.28 4.90 1.04
CA PHE A 96 11.95 5.37 0.67
C PHE A 96 11.72 5.31 -0.84
N LEU A 97 12.70 5.75 -1.64
CA LEU A 97 12.63 5.74 -3.10
C LEU A 97 12.53 4.31 -3.63
N GLU A 98 13.30 3.39 -3.08
CA GLU A 98 13.24 1.97 -3.43
C GLU A 98 11.85 1.38 -3.14
N ALA A 99 11.29 1.67 -1.96
CA ALA A 99 9.92 1.30 -1.62
C ALA A 99 8.91 1.89 -2.62
N GLN A 100 9.03 3.17 -3.02
CA GLN A 100 8.16 3.77 -4.03
C GLN A 100 8.25 3.04 -5.38
N ASN A 101 9.46 2.64 -5.78
CA ASN A 101 9.67 1.91 -7.02
C ASN A 101 9.01 0.53 -6.99
N CYS A 102 9.09 -0.19 -5.86
CA CYS A 102 8.36 -1.45 -5.64
C CYS A 102 6.84 -1.28 -5.78
N ILE A 103 6.28 -0.19 -5.25
CA ILE A 103 4.85 0.13 -5.37
C ILE A 103 4.45 0.41 -6.82
N LYS A 104 5.22 1.24 -7.54
CA LYS A 104 4.94 1.61 -8.94
C LYS A 104 4.95 0.40 -9.89
N LYS A 105 5.94 -0.50 -9.75
CA LYS A 105 6.06 -1.71 -10.58
C LYS A 105 4.83 -2.61 -10.49
N LYS A 106 4.20 -2.73 -9.30
CA LYS A 106 2.95 -3.49 -9.12
C LYS A 106 1.75 -2.88 -9.83
N ALA A 107 1.66 -1.55 -9.92
CA ALA A 107 0.53 -0.87 -10.56
C ALA A 107 0.44 -1.14 -12.08
N ILE A 108 1.58 -1.34 -12.74
CA ILE A 108 1.66 -1.55 -14.20
C ILE A 108 1.09 -2.92 -14.61
N LYS A 109 1.33 -3.99 -13.83
CA LYS A 109 0.85 -5.35 -14.16
C LYS A 109 -0.68 -5.47 -14.19
N LYS A 110 -1.42 -4.70 -13.39
CA LYS A 110 -2.90 -4.78 -13.32
C LYS A 110 -3.60 -4.29 -14.60
N ARG A 111 -2.94 -3.45 -15.41
CA ARG A 111 -3.53 -2.87 -16.63
C ARG A 111 -3.45 -3.80 -17.85
N LEU A 112 -2.44 -4.68 -17.92
CA LEU A 112 -2.26 -5.59 -19.06
C LEU A 112 -3.32 -6.71 -19.09
N TYR A 113 -3.87 -7.10 -17.95
CA TYR A 113 -4.93 -8.12 -17.86
C TYR A 113 -6.30 -7.67 -18.41
N ARG A 114 -6.58 -6.36 -18.51
CA ARG A 114 -7.85 -5.84 -19.08
C ARG A 114 -7.83 -5.75 -20.62
N LYS A 115 -6.67 -5.82 -21.27
CA LYS A 115 -6.57 -5.75 -22.75
C LYS A 115 -6.56 -7.13 -23.43
N THR A 116 -6.05 -8.17 -22.78
CA THR A 116 -5.90 -9.50 -23.42
C THR A 116 -7.20 -10.30 -23.51
N THR A 117 -8.19 -10.03 -22.66
CA THR A 117 -9.49 -10.72 -22.67
C THR A 117 -10.49 -10.20 -23.72
N ARG A 118 -10.20 -9.07 -24.40
CA ARG A 118 -11.03 -8.55 -25.51
C ARG A 118 -10.53 -8.94 -26.90
N LEU A 119 -9.32 -9.46 -27.05
CA LEU A 119 -8.72 -9.79 -28.37
C LEU A 119 -8.95 -11.24 -28.83
N LYS A 120 -9.63 -12.08 -28.04
CA LYS A 120 -9.99 -13.46 -28.45
C LYS A 120 -11.45 -13.63 -28.94
N LYS A 121 -12.24 -12.55 -29.06
CA LYS A 121 -13.67 -12.66 -29.42
C LYS A 121 -14.01 -12.26 -30.87
N SER A 122 -13.02 -12.13 -31.74
CA SER A 122 -13.19 -11.92 -33.18
C SER A 122 -12.36 -12.94 -33.96
N ASN A 123 -12.94 -14.13 -34.16
CA ASN A 123 -12.62 -15.13 -35.19
C ASN A 123 -12.69 -16.55 -34.63
N SER A 124 -13.92 -17.08 -34.55
CA SER A 124 -14.20 -18.45 -35.00
C SER A 124 -15.72 -18.63 -35.06
N LYS A 125 -16.27 -18.43 -36.25
CA LYS A 125 -17.48 -19.14 -36.64
C LYS A 125 -17.09 -20.61 -36.70
N ASN A 126 -17.52 -21.42 -35.73
CA ASN A 126 -17.86 -22.82 -35.95
C ASN A 126 -18.64 -23.34 -34.72
N ASN A 127 -19.94 -23.47 -34.94
CA ASN A 127 -20.86 -24.26 -34.14
C ASN A 127 -20.69 -25.74 -34.54
N PRO A 128 -20.80 -26.70 -33.62
CA PRO A 128 -22.03 -27.49 -33.70
C PRO A 128 -22.65 -27.85 -32.33
N ARG A 129 -23.98 -27.81 -32.36
CA ARG A 129 -24.95 -28.25 -31.34
C ARG A 129 -24.76 -29.72 -30.92
N LYS A 130 -25.00 -29.99 -29.62
CA LYS A 130 -25.89 -31.05 -29.08
C LYS A 130 -26.31 -30.61 -27.66
N LYS A 131 -27.54 -30.14 -27.46
CA LYS A 131 -28.76 -30.88 -27.05
C LYS A 131 -28.62 -31.59 -25.69
N TYR A 132 -29.31 -31.06 -24.68
CA TYR A 132 -30.15 -31.86 -23.79
C TYR A 132 -31.46 -31.11 -23.50
N ASN A 133 -32.54 -31.90 -23.58
CA ASN A 133 -33.94 -31.54 -23.45
C ASN A 133 -34.33 -31.26 -21.99
N GLY A 134 -35.44 -30.55 -21.80
CA GLY A 134 -36.13 -30.54 -20.50
C GLY A 134 -37.19 -29.46 -20.36
N SER A 135 -38.17 -29.47 -21.27
CA SER A 135 -39.54 -28.98 -21.15
C SER A 135 -39.98 -28.31 -19.83
N ASN A 136 -40.45 -27.09 -20.03
CA ASN A 136 -41.40 -26.31 -19.24
C ASN A 136 -42.66 -27.11 -18.86
N TYR A 137 -43.23 -26.82 -17.69
CA TYR A 137 -44.66 -26.97 -17.45
C TYR A 137 -45.27 -25.62 -17.08
N LYS A 138 -46.44 -25.36 -17.71
CA LYS A 138 -47.54 -24.42 -17.40
C LYS A 138 -47.37 -22.99 -17.92
N TYR A 139 -48.29 -22.41 -18.70
CA TYR A 139 -49.53 -22.85 -19.38
C TYR A 139 -49.59 -22.09 -20.72
#